data_AF-A0AAU9NAY3-F1
#
_entry.id   AF-A0AAU9NAY3-F1
#
_cell.length_a   1.000
_cell.length_b   1.000
_cell.length_c   1.000
_cell.angle_alpha   90.00
_cell.angle_beta   90.00
_cell.angle_gamma   90.00
#
_symmetry.space_group_name_H-M   'P 1'
#
loop_
_entity.id
_entity.type
_entity.pdbx_description
1 polymer ?
#
loop_
_entity_poly.entity_id
_entity_poly.type
_entity_poly.pdbx_seq_one_letter_code
_entity_poly.pdbx_strand_id
1 'polypeptide(L)'
;MMECHNFWSRLLSTGICLVAVDEAHCISEWGHDFLVEYKQLYKLRDVLVGVPFVGLTATTTEKVQNDIVGSLMMKDPHDAIGSFDRKNIYYGVKYINRGASFVDELMEQVSKHVSNDGSTIVYCTTIKDVQEVIFHILLTLCYRLALNLYCLEAILIVLSVPYVWIP
;
A
#
# COMPACT_ATOMS: atom_id res chain seq x y z
N MET A 1 -17.91 -13.67 -8.99
CA MET A 1 -16.60 -14.31 -9.32
C MET A 1 -16.74 -15.76 -9.84
N MET A 2 -17.83 -16.49 -9.54
CA MET A 2 -17.99 -17.90 -9.96
C MET A 2 -18.76 -18.15 -11.28
N GLU A 3 -19.24 -17.11 -11.95
CA GLU A 3 -20.20 -17.27 -13.07
C GLU A 3 -19.56 -17.44 -14.46
N CYS A 4 -18.25 -17.27 -14.59
CA CYS A 4 -17.58 -17.45 -15.89
C CYS A 4 -17.24 -18.92 -16.12
N HIS A 5 -18.15 -19.66 -16.76
CA HIS A 5 -18.03 -21.10 -16.95
C HIS A 5 -16.76 -21.51 -17.72
N ASN A 6 -16.31 -20.66 -18.65
CA ASN A 6 -15.12 -20.91 -19.47
C ASN A 6 -13.80 -20.70 -18.72
N PHE A 7 -13.81 -19.95 -17.62
CA PHE A 7 -12.63 -19.78 -16.77
C PHE A 7 -12.37 -21.04 -15.95
N TRP A 8 -13.40 -21.56 -15.28
CA TRP A 8 -13.29 -22.72 -14.40
C TRP A 8 -12.92 -24.01 -15.13
N SER A 9 -13.51 -24.25 -16.32
CA SER A 9 -13.17 -25.43 -17.12
C SER A 9 -11.68 -25.45 -17.50
N ARG A 10 -11.14 -24.30 -17.90
CA ARG A 10 -9.72 -24.15 -18.22
C ARG A 10 -8.85 -24.32 -16.99
N LEU A 11 -9.18 -23.62 -15.91
CA LEU A 11 -8.43 -23.66 -14.65
C LEU A 11 -8.35 -25.08 -14.05
N LEU A 12 -9.43 -25.86 -14.11
CA LEU A 12 -9.44 -27.23 -13.63
C LEU A 12 -8.68 -28.19 -14.54
N SER A 13 -8.70 -27.95 -15.86
CA SER A 13 -7.94 -28.77 -16.82
C SER A 13 -6.42 -28.65 -16.68
N THR A 14 -5.92 -27.57 -16.06
CA THR A 14 -4.48 -27.31 -15.91
C THR A 14 -3.82 -28.00 -14.70
N GLY A 15 -4.60 -28.53 -13.75
CA GLY A 15 -4.07 -29.16 -12.53
C GLY A 15 -3.49 -28.16 -11.53
N ILE A 16 -4.33 -27.63 -10.65
CA ILE A 16 -3.93 -26.64 -9.63
C ILE A 16 -3.32 -27.37 -8.42
N CYS A 17 -2.14 -26.93 -7.98
CA CYS A 17 -1.45 -27.50 -6.83
C CYS A 17 -1.36 -26.56 -5.61
N LEU A 18 -1.71 -25.28 -5.75
CA LEU A 18 -1.70 -24.28 -4.67
C LEU A 18 -2.62 -23.11 -5.01
N VAL A 19 -3.31 -22.57 -3.99
CA VAL A 19 -3.99 -21.27 -4.07
C VAL A 19 -3.24 -20.27 -3.19
N ALA A 20 -2.72 -19.21 -3.80
CA ALA A 20 -2.13 -18.08 -3.08
C ALA A 20 -3.10 -16.91 -3.07
N VAL A 21 -3.41 -16.39 -1.88
CA VAL A 21 -4.21 -15.19 -1.67
C VAL A 21 -3.26 -14.08 -1.25
N ASP A 22 -2.92 -13.20 -2.18
CA ASP A 22 -2.16 -12.00 -1.92
C ASP A 22 -3.04 -10.92 -1.26
N GLU A 23 -2.43 -10.02 -0.50
CA GLU A 23 -3.12 -9.04 0.35
C GLU A 23 -4.28 -9.63 1.16
N ALA A 24 -4.01 -10.76 1.82
CA ALA A 24 -5.03 -11.52 2.53
C ALA A 24 -5.74 -10.71 3.63
N HIS A 25 -5.14 -9.63 4.13
CA HIS A 25 -5.79 -8.73 5.09
C HIS A 25 -7.12 -8.15 4.56
N CYS A 26 -7.33 -8.08 3.24
CA CYS A 26 -8.58 -7.64 2.62
C CYS A 26 -9.79 -8.52 2.97
N ILE A 27 -9.57 -9.74 3.47
CA ILE A 27 -10.64 -10.66 3.91
C ILE A 27 -11.33 -10.17 5.19
N SER A 28 -10.58 -9.51 6.07
CA SER A 28 -11.08 -9.09 7.38
C SER A 28 -11.75 -7.73 7.30
N GLU A 29 -12.91 -7.58 7.94
CA GLU A 29 -13.57 -6.28 8.14
C GLU A 29 -12.77 -5.34 9.05
N TRP A 30 -11.81 -5.89 9.78
CA TRP A 30 -10.84 -5.15 10.60
C TRP A 30 -9.54 -4.87 9.85
N GLY A 31 -9.43 -5.33 8.60
CA GLY A 31 -8.39 -4.93 7.66
C GLY A 31 -8.62 -3.51 7.15
N HIS A 32 -7.56 -2.89 6.65
CA HIS A 32 -7.62 -1.51 6.14
C HIS A 32 -8.34 -1.41 4.78
N ASP A 33 -8.33 -2.50 3.99
CA ASP A 33 -8.94 -2.57 2.66
C ASP A 33 -9.92 -3.76 2.54
N PHE A 34 -10.95 -3.78 3.38
CA PHE A 34 -11.93 -4.86 3.38
C PHE A 34 -12.67 -5.01 2.02
N LEU A 35 -12.61 -6.21 1.44
CA LEU A 35 -13.31 -6.58 0.20
C LEU A 35 -14.24 -7.78 0.45
N VAL A 36 -15.54 -7.59 0.25
CA VAL A 36 -16.56 -8.62 0.52
C VAL A 36 -16.35 -9.88 -0.32
N GLU A 37 -15.83 -9.73 -1.54
CA GLU A 37 -15.55 -10.83 -2.46
C GLU A 37 -14.50 -11.79 -1.91
N TYR A 38 -13.53 -11.29 -1.14
CA TYR A 38 -12.46 -12.11 -0.55
C TYR A 38 -13.00 -13.09 0.49
N LYS A 39 -14.10 -12.76 1.19
CA LYS A 39 -14.81 -13.70 2.07
C LYS A 39 -15.40 -14.90 1.33
N GLN A 40 -15.52 -14.86 0.00
CA GLN A 40 -16.07 -15.97 -0.78
C GLN A 40 -15.00 -16.98 -1.24
N LEU A 41 -13.71 -16.70 -0.98
CA LEU A 41 -12.61 -17.54 -1.44
C LEU A 41 -12.60 -18.94 -0.80
N TYR A 42 -13.23 -19.14 0.36
CA TYR A 42 -13.36 -20.49 0.94
C TYR A 42 -14.12 -21.46 0.03
N LYS A 43 -15.04 -20.95 -0.79
CA LYS A 43 -15.84 -21.77 -1.72
C LYS A 43 -14.96 -22.47 -2.76
N LEU A 44 -13.75 -21.94 -3.00
CA LEU A 44 -12.76 -22.61 -3.86
C LEU A 44 -12.33 -23.96 -3.30
N ARG A 45 -12.43 -24.19 -1.99
CA ARG A 45 -12.12 -25.49 -1.39
C ARG A 45 -13.10 -26.59 -1.78
N ASP A 46 -14.35 -26.23 -2.10
CA ASP A 46 -15.37 -27.19 -2.54
C ASP A 46 -15.03 -27.74 -3.93
N VAL A 47 -14.33 -26.94 -4.76
CA VAL A 47 -13.95 -27.31 -6.12
C VAL A 47 -12.50 -27.85 -6.18
N LEU A 48 -11.60 -27.25 -5.40
CA LEU A 48 -10.16 -27.55 -5.35
C LEU A 48 -9.85 -28.41 -4.12
N VAL A 49 -10.47 -29.57 -4.05
CA VAL A 49 -10.35 -30.48 -2.90
C VAL A 49 -8.90 -30.93 -2.73
N GLY A 50 -8.37 -30.78 -1.51
CA GLY A 50 -6.99 -31.17 -1.17
C GLY A 50 -5.92 -30.18 -1.62
N VAL A 51 -6.28 -29.11 -2.35
CA VAL A 51 -5.32 -28.08 -2.75
C VAL A 51 -4.99 -27.19 -1.54
N PRO A 52 -3.71 -26.99 -1.18
CA PRO A 52 -3.29 -26.10 -0.11
C PRO A 52 -3.59 -24.63 -0.42
N PHE A 53 -3.78 -23.83 0.62
CA PHE A 53 -3.97 -22.39 0.54
C PHE A 53 -2.86 -21.70 1.31
N VAL A 54 -2.36 -20.59 0.78
CA VAL A 54 -1.44 -19.68 1.47
C VAL A 54 -2.01 -18.26 1.42
N GLY A 55 -2.04 -17.60 2.57
CA GLY A 55 -2.38 -16.18 2.70
C GLY A 55 -1.10 -15.38 2.86
N LEU A 56 -0.94 -14.33 2.06
CA LEU A 56 0.24 -13.47 2.06
C LEU A 56 -0.21 -12.04 2.38
N THR A 57 0.49 -11.39 3.30
CA THR A 57 0.31 -9.96 3.56
C THR A 57 1.52 -9.39 4.28
N ALA A 58 1.82 -8.12 4.02
CA ALA A 58 2.93 -7.41 4.67
C ALA A 58 2.55 -6.90 6.08
N THR A 59 1.31 -6.48 6.28
CA THR A 59 0.84 -5.86 7.52
C THR A 59 -0.40 -6.58 8.02
N THR A 60 -0.31 -7.21 9.19
CA THR A 60 -1.46 -7.85 9.83
C THR A 60 -1.37 -7.81 11.35
N THR A 61 -2.51 -7.71 12.00
CA THR A 61 -2.63 -7.91 13.44
C THR A 61 -3.02 -9.37 13.69
N GLU A 62 -2.79 -9.87 14.90
CA GLU A 62 -3.21 -11.23 15.30
C GLU A 62 -4.71 -11.47 15.05
N LYS A 63 -5.55 -10.44 15.26
CA LYS A 63 -6.99 -10.50 14.97
C LYS A 63 -7.27 -10.70 13.48
N VAL A 64 -6.62 -9.91 12.62
CA VAL A 64 -6.78 -10.02 11.16
C VAL A 64 -6.23 -11.37 10.66
N GLN A 65 -5.12 -11.84 11.22
CA GLN A 65 -4.58 -13.18 10.93
C GLN A 65 -5.61 -14.28 11.25
N ASN A 66 -6.22 -14.25 12.43
CA ASN A 66 -7.26 -15.20 12.80
C ASN A 66 -8.49 -15.13 11.88
N ASP A 67 -8.88 -13.93 11.46
CA ASP A 67 -9.97 -13.75 10.48
C ASP A 67 -9.61 -14.35 9.11
N ILE A 68 -8.36 -14.22 8.66
CA ILE A 68 -7.87 -14.82 7.41
C ILE A 68 -7.93 -16.36 7.51
N VAL A 69 -7.36 -16.92 8.58
CA VAL A 69 -7.33 -18.37 8.83
C VAL A 69 -8.74 -18.94 8.85
N GLY A 70 -9.65 -18.31 9.61
CA GLY A 70 -11.04 -18.72 9.72
C GLY A 70 -11.81 -18.58 8.40
N SER A 71 -11.71 -17.41 7.76
CA SER A 71 -12.42 -17.13 6.52
C SER A 71 -11.94 -17.98 5.35
N LEU A 72 -10.64 -18.31 5.27
CA LEU A 72 -10.12 -19.23 4.28
C LEU A 72 -10.23 -20.69 4.71
N MET A 73 -10.86 -21.02 5.84
CA MET A 73 -11.00 -22.38 6.38
C MET A 73 -9.66 -23.15 6.38
N MET A 74 -8.57 -22.49 6.76
CA MET A 74 -7.26 -23.11 6.87
C MET A 74 -7.25 -24.07 8.06
N LYS A 75 -6.67 -25.26 7.86
CA LYS A 75 -6.53 -26.28 8.91
C LYS A 75 -5.07 -26.30 9.34
N ASP A 76 -4.83 -25.99 10.62
CA ASP A 76 -3.50 -26.00 11.24
C ASP A 76 -2.42 -25.31 10.36
N PRO A 77 -2.63 -24.03 9.98
CA PRO A 77 -1.69 -23.35 9.09
C PRO A 77 -0.34 -23.14 9.76
N HIS A 78 0.72 -23.21 8.97
CA HIS A 78 2.03 -22.77 9.41
C HIS A 78 2.12 -21.25 9.35
N ASP A 79 2.30 -20.61 10.50
CA ASP A 79 2.49 -19.17 10.60
C ASP A 79 3.96 -18.77 10.43
N ALA A 80 4.24 -17.95 9.43
CA ALA A 80 5.55 -17.38 9.18
C ALA A 80 5.49 -15.84 9.28
N ILE A 81 5.86 -15.31 10.45
CA ILE A 81 5.80 -13.88 10.75
C ILE A 81 7.20 -13.29 10.69
N GLY A 82 7.41 -12.33 9.79
CA GLY A 82 8.66 -11.57 9.67
C GLY A 82 8.78 -10.45 10.70
N SER A 83 9.99 -9.89 10.83
CA SER A 83 10.17 -8.67 11.63
C SER A 83 9.58 -7.47 10.90
N PHE A 84 8.84 -6.65 11.63
CA PHE A 84 8.35 -5.36 11.15
C PHE A 84 9.44 -4.28 11.15
N ASP A 85 10.50 -4.45 11.95
CA ASP A 85 11.51 -3.41 12.16
C ASP A 85 12.34 -3.15 10.89
N ARG A 86 12.34 -1.89 10.47
CA ARG A 86 13.14 -1.36 9.36
C ARG A 86 14.20 -0.43 9.91
N LYS A 87 15.33 -1.00 10.34
CA LYS A 87 16.47 -0.26 10.93
C LYS A 87 17.05 0.84 10.05
N ASN A 88 16.75 0.81 8.76
CA ASN A 88 17.17 1.81 7.77
C ASN A 88 16.14 2.95 7.58
N ILE A 89 15.03 2.96 8.33
CA ILE A 89 14.00 4.00 8.29
C ILE A 89 14.09 4.85 9.57
N TYR A 90 14.20 6.16 9.40
CA TYR A 90 14.13 7.13 10.49
C TYR A 90 12.72 7.68 10.62
N TYR A 91 12.17 7.67 11.84
CA TYR A 91 10.87 8.24 12.15
C TYR A 91 11.04 9.59 12.88
N GLY A 92 10.37 10.63 12.38
CA GLY A 92 10.39 11.96 12.98
C GLY A 92 9.02 12.64 12.89
N VAL A 93 8.73 13.53 13.83
CA VAL A 93 7.47 14.29 13.88
C VAL A 93 7.80 15.78 13.94
N LYS A 94 7.14 16.57 13.09
CA LYS A 94 7.27 18.03 13.06
C LYS A 94 5.88 18.66 12.99
N TYR A 95 5.64 19.64 13.85
CA TYR A 95 4.45 20.48 13.77
C TYR A 95 4.67 21.55 12.70
N ILE A 96 3.76 21.62 11.73
CA ILE A 96 3.74 22.63 10.65
C ILE A 96 2.39 23.33 10.72
N ASN A 97 2.38 24.66 10.63
CA ASN A 97 1.14 25.42 10.67
C ASN A 97 0.43 25.36 9.30
N ARG A 98 -0.89 25.09 9.28
CA ARG A 98 -1.73 25.04 8.06
C ARG A 98 -2.10 26.43 7.53
N GLY A 99 -1.29 27.45 7.81
CA GLY A 99 -1.46 28.81 7.33
C GLY A 99 -0.92 29.02 5.92
N ALA A 100 -0.84 30.28 5.49
CA ALA A 100 -0.38 30.66 4.16
C ALA A 100 1.06 30.20 3.82
N SER A 101 1.89 29.90 4.83
CA SER A 101 3.27 29.44 4.68
C SER A 101 3.43 27.91 4.78
N PHE A 102 2.33 27.14 4.83
CA PHE A 102 2.35 25.69 5.01
C PHE A 102 3.27 24.98 4.01
N VAL A 103 3.11 25.33 2.73
CA VAL A 103 3.86 24.67 1.65
C VAL A 103 5.33 25.05 1.69
N ASP A 104 5.66 26.31 1.97
CA ASP A 104 7.05 26.76 2.08
C ASP A 104 7.78 26.06 3.24
N GLU A 105 7.13 25.96 4.41
CA GLU A 105 7.68 25.27 5.57
C GLU A 105 7.86 23.77 5.29
N LEU A 106 6.90 23.13 4.63
CA LEU A 106 6.99 21.74 4.19
C LEU A 106 8.17 21.51 3.25
N MET A 107 8.33 22.36 2.23
CA MET A 107 9.43 22.24 1.26
C MET A 107 10.79 22.44 1.92
N GLU A 108 10.90 23.37 2.87
CA GLU A 108 12.12 23.55 3.65
C GLU A 108 12.47 22.27 4.43
N GLN A 109 11.49 21.65 5.09
CA GLN A 109 11.74 20.41 5.84
C GLN A 109 12.10 19.23 4.92
N VAL A 110 11.42 19.10 3.78
CA VAL A 110 11.74 18.06 2.78
C VAL A 110 13.18 18.26 2.30
N SER A 111 13.55 19.47 1.90
CA SER A 111 14.90 19.77 1.36
C SER A 111 16.05 19.45 2.32
N LYS A 112 15.81 19.46 3.64
CA LYS A 112 16.82 19.10 4.65
C LYS A 112 17.14 17.60 4.68
N HIS A 113 16.19 16.76 4.27
CA HIS A 113 16.27 15.31 4.40
C HIS A 113 16.39 14.60 3.05
N VAL A 114 16.10 15.29 1.95
CA VAL A 114 16.28 14.76 0.60
C VAL A 114 17.74 14.92 0.17
N SER A 115 18.44 13.80 0.00
CA SER A 115 19.72 13.77 -0.71
C SER A 115 19.51 14.18 -2.17
N ASN A 116 20.50 14.85 -2.78
CA ASN A 116 20.41 15.35 -4.16
C ASN A 116 20.01 14.28 -5.21
N ASP A 117 20.23 12.99 -4.93
CA ASP A 117 19.95 11.86 -5.83
C ASP A 117 18.84 10.92 -5.31
N GLY A 118 18.04 11.36 -4.33
CA GLY A 118 17.00 10.55 -3.68
C GLY A 118 15.58 10.87 -4.16
N SER A 119 14.81 9.86 -4.54
CA SER A 119 13.36 10.00 -4.76
C SER A 119 12.63 10.20 -3.43
N THR A 120 11.60 11.05 -3.43
CA THR A 120 10.81 11.37 -2.24
C THR A 120 9.33 11.22 -2.52
N ILE A 121 8.60 10.65 -1.56
CA ILE A 121 7.14 10.53 -1.62
C ILE A 121 6.54 11.45 -0.56
N VAL A 122 5.60 12.30 -0.98
CA VAL A 122 4.82 13.15 -0.08
C VAL A 122 3.37 12.71 -0.14
N TYR A 123 2.87 12.23 1.00
CA TYR A 123 1.48 11.86 1.15
C TYR A 123 0.65 13.04 1.66
N CYS A 124 -0.45 13.32 0.97
CA CYS A 124 -1.41 14.34 1.39
C CYS A 124 -2.77 13.71 1.68
N THR A 125 -3.51 14.33 2.59
CA THR A 125 -4.84 13.87 3.02
C THR A 125 -5.93 14.16 2.00
N THR A 126 -5.78 15.20 1.18
CA THR A 126 -6.78 15.58 0.18
C THR A 126 -6.14 15.78 -1.18
N ILE A 127 -6.93 15.58 -2.24
CA ILE A 127 -6.51 15.89 -3.62
C ILE A 127 -6.19 17.39 -3.76
N LYS A 128 -6.90 18.26 -3.03
CA LYS A 128 -6.63 19.70 -3.04
C LYS A 128 -5.23 19.99 -2.50
N ASP A 129 -4.85 19.38 -1.39
CA ASP A 129 -3.52 19.52 -0.79
C ASP A 129 -2.44 19.01 -1.76
N VAL A 130 -2.69 17.89 -2.44
CA VAL A 130 -1.79 17.38 -3.50
C VAL A 130 -1.60 18.43 -4.59
N GLN A 131 -2.70 19.02 -5.09
CA GLN A 131 -2.64 20.02 -6.15
C GLN A 131 -1.87 21.28 -5.72
N GLU A 132 -2.09 21.75 -4.49
CA GLU A 132 -1.42 22.92 -3.93
C GLU A 132 0.10 22.70 -3.79
N VAL A 133 0.49 21.53 -3.27
CA VAL A 133 1.88 21.09 -3.14
C VAL A 133 2.54 20.98 -4.52
N ILE A 134 1.92 20.27 -5.47
CA ILE A 134 2.42 20.12 -6.84
C ILE A 134 2.59 21.48 -7.53
N PHE A 135 1.59 22.36 -7.42
CA PHE A 135 1.62 23.67 -8.06
C PHE A 135 2.79 24.51 -7.57
N HIS A 136 3.03 24.55 -6.25
CA HIS A 136 4.18 25.25 -5.66
C HIS A 136 5.52 24.65 -6.09
N ILE A 137 5.64 23.32 -6.13
CA ILE A 137 6.86 22.65 -6.61
C ILE A 137 7.13 23.04 -8.06
N LEU A 138 6.13 22.92 -8.94
CA LEU A 138 6.27 23.23 -10.37
C LEU A 138 6.64 24.69 -10.61
N LEU A 139 6.03 25.64 -9.87
CA LEU A 139 6.42 27.05 -9.93
C LEU A 139 7.88 27.28 -9.53
N THR A 140 8.32 26.63 -8.45
CA THR A 140 9.71 26.73 -7.95
C THR A 140 10.70 26.13 -8.96
N LEU A 141 10.35 25.01 -9.59
CA LEU A 141 11.15 24.36 -10.63
C LEU A 141 11.23 25.20 -11.90
N CYS A 142 10.10 25.72 -12.39
CA CYS A 142 10.07 26.63 -13.54
C CYS A 142 10.92 27.88 -13.30
N TYR A 143 10.86 28.46 -12.10
CA TYR A 143 11.69 29.61 -11.75
C TYR A 143 13.19 29.28 -11.73
N ARG A 144 13.57 28.10 -11.22
CA ARG A 144 14.97 27.63 -11.20
C ARG A 144 15.50 27.29 -12.60
N LEU A 145 14.67 26.68 -13.45
CA LEU A 145 14.99 26.41 -14.86
C LEU A 145 15.18 27.72 -15.64
N ALA A 146 14.33 28.73 -15.42
CA ALA A 146 14.46 30.05 -16.04
C ALA A 146 15.75 30.79 -15.62
N LEU A 147 16.34 30.43 -14.48
CA LEU A 147 17.59 30.99 -13.96
C LEU A 147 18.84 30.15 -14.29
N ASN A 148 18.75 29.13 -15.16
CA ASN A 148 19.88 28.24 -15.53
C ASN A 148 20.56 27.54 -14.34
N LEU A 149 19.83 27.33 -13.23
CA LEU A 149 20.28 26.53 -12.09
C LEU A 149 19.77 25.08 -12.26
N TYR A 150 20.50 24.25 -13.00
CA TYR A 150 20.17 22.82 -13.13
C TYR A 150 20.64 22.01 -11.91
N CYS A 151 19.73 21.22 -11.37
CA CYS A 151 19.94 19.84 -10.86
C CYS A 151 18.62 19.40 -10.21
N LEU A 152 17.79 18.64 -10.90
CA LEU A 152 16.76 17.84 -10.25
C LEU A 152 16.67 16.49 -10.95
N GLU A 153 17.49 15.56 -10.48
CA GLU A 153 17.27 14.12 -10.68
C GLU A 153 16.41 13.52 -9.55
N ALA A 154 15.76 14.35 -8.73
CA ALA A 154 14.84 13.90 -7.68
C ALA A 154 13.41 13.83 -8.23
N ILE A 155 12.90 12.62 -8.43
CA ILE A 155 11.49 12.38 -8.72
C ILE A 155 10.71 12.54 -7.40
N LEU A 156 9.92 13.61 -7.30
CA LEU A 156 8.99 13.85 -6.20
C LEU A 156 7.60 13.33 -6.61
N ILE A 157 7.16 12.23 -6.00
CA ILE A 157 5.84 11.66 -6.24
C ILE A 157 4.91 12.15 -5.13
N VAL A 158 3.91 12.95 -5.49
CA VAL A 158 2.89 13.44 -4.55
C VAL A 158 1.63 12.60 -4.74
N LEU A 159 1.24 11.86 -3.69
CA LEU A 159 0.09 10.94 -3.73
C LEU A 159 -0.99 11.42 -2.76
N SER A 160 -2.24 11.38 -3.22
CA SER A 160 -3.40 11.48 -2.34
C SER A 160 -3.73 10.08 -1.85
N VAL A 161 -3.69 9.86 -0.54
CA VAL A 161 -4.16 8.60 0.04
C VAL A 161 -5.42 8.93 0.84
N PRO A 162 -6.61 8.45 0.43
CA PRO A 162 -7.84 8.77 1.13
C PRO A 162 -7.76 8.37 2.60
N TYR A 163 -7.16 7.20 2.90
CA TYR A 163 -6.84 6.74 4.24
C TYR A 163 -5.80 5.60 4.12
N VAL A 164 -4.54 5.81 4.50
CA VAL A 164 -3.65 4.74 5.00
C VAL A 164 -2.62 5.41 5.91
N TRP A 165 -2.76 5.17 7.21
CA TRP A 165 -1.73 5.40 8.22
C TRP A 165 -1.46 4.03 8.83
N ILE A 166 -0.24 3.50 8.69
CA ILE A 166 0.27 2.53 9.65
C ILE A 166 1.75 2.88 9.92
N PRO A 167 2.16 3.03 11.21
CA PRO A 167 3.53 3.30 11.65
C PRO A 167 4.50 2.16 11.30
#